data_AF-A0A844Z152-F1
#
_entry.id   AF-A0A844Z152-F1
#
_cell.length_a   1.000
_cell.length_b   1.000
_cell.length_c   1.000
_cell.angle_alpha   90.00
_cell.angle_beta   90.00
_cell.angle_gamma   90.00
#
_symmetry.space_group_name_H-M   'P 1'
#
loop_
_entity.id
_entity.type
_entity.pdbx_description
1 polymer ?
#
loop_
_entity_poly.entity_id
_entity_poly.type
_entity_poly.pdbx_seq_one_letter_code
_entity_poly.pdbx_strand_id
1 'polypeptide(L)'
;MNKITGGKPGPGRPKGSQNKTTKAAKEAIAEAAEQLGGTNRLVAWAKEDAKNEHAFWSSIYPKLLPLQVAGEGGGAISVTINKPGA
;
A
#
# COMPACT_ATOMS: atom_id res chain seq x y z
N MET A 1 -37.64 38.56 2.89
CA MET A 1 -37.54 37.30 2.12
C MET A 1 -36.10 37.18 1.62
N ASN A 2 -35.24 36.40 2.28
CA ASN A 2 -33.85 36.21 1.85
C ASN A 2 -33.67 34.82 1.23
N LYS A 3 -33.36 34.77 -0.07
CA LYS A 3 -33.03 33.54 -0.80
C LYS A 3 -31.58 33.14 -0.50
N ILE A 4 -31.40 32.00 0.14
CA ILE A 4 -30.10 31.33 0.27
C ILE A 4 -29.89 30.55 -1.03
N THR A 5 -28.98 31.01 -1.90
CA THR A 5 -28.63 30.33 -3.14
C THR A 5 -27.83 29.07 -2.81
N GLY A 6 -28.47 27.90 -2.92
CA GLY A 6 -27.82 26.60 -2.74
C GLY A 6 -26.82 26.32 -3.87
N GLY A 7 -25.53 26.55 -3.61
CA GLY A 7 -24.45 26.08 -4.47
C GLY A 7 -24.41 24.56 -4.50
N LYS A 8 -24.26 23.96 -5.69
CA LYS A 8 -24.07 22.51 -5.83
C LYS A 8 -22.83 22.07 -5.03
N PRO A 9 -22.91 20.99 -4.24
CA PRO A 9 -21.74 20.43 -3.56
C PRO A 9 -20.61 20.25 -4.58
N GLY A 10 -19.42 20.77 -4.26
CA GLY A 10 -18.26 20.61 -5.12
C GLY A 10 -18.00 19.13 -5.42
N PRO A 11 -17.40 18.81 -6.57
CA PRO A 11 -17.04 17.43 -6.89
C PRO A 11 -16.21 16.90 -5.73
N GLY A 12 -16.70 15.84 -5.08
CA GLY A 12 -16.02 15.21 -3.96
C GLY A 12 -14.58 14.88 -4.31
N ARG A 13 -13.80 14.55 -3.28
CA ARG A 13 -12.38 14.24 -3.44
C ARG A 13 -12.15 13.22 -4.59
N PRO A 14 -11.27 13.50 -5.57
CA PRO A 14 -11.09 12.62 -6.73
C PRO A 14 -10.77 11.19 -6.30
N LYS A 15 -11.40 10.21 -6.98
CA LYS A 15 -11.14 8.78 -6.78
C LYS A 15 -9.66 8.50 -7.04
N GLY A 16 -8.96 7.93 -6.06
CA GLY A 16 -7.51 7.66 -6.13
C GLY A 16 -6.61 8.73 -5.51
N SER A 17 -7.16 9.83 -5.01
CA SER A 17 -6.36 10.82 -4.29
C SER A 17 -5.80 10.24 -2.98
N GLN A 18 -4.47 10.21 -2.85
CA GLN A 18 -3.79 9.69 -1.66
C GLN A 18 -4.11 10.54 -0.43
N ASN A 19 -4.64 9.95 0.64
CA ASN A 19 -4.93 10.68 1.88
C ASN A 19 -3.66 11.42 2.35
N LYS A 20 -3.75 12.74 2.56
CA LYS A 20 -2.62 13.61 2.91
C LYS A 20 -1.89 13.09 4.16
N THR A 21 -2.65 12.62 5.16
CA THR A 21 -2.09 12.04 6.39
C THR A 21 -1.30 10.76 6.12
N THR A 22 -1.80 9.88 5.24
CA THR A 22 -1.11 8.65 4.87
C THR A 22 0.15 8.92 4.06
N LYS A 23 0.15 9.96 3.21
CA LYS A 23 1.34 10.38 2.47
C LYS A 23 2.43 10.90 3.41
N ALA A 24 2.08 11.82 4.32
CA ALA A 24 3.01 12.37 5.30
C ALA A 24 3.61 11.29 6.21
N ALA A 25 2.80 10.30 6.64
CA ALA A 25 3.29 9.18 7.42
C ALA A 25 4.29 8.31 6.63
N LYS A 26 4.04 8.04 5.35
CA LYS A 26 4.99 7.29 4.49
C LYS A 26 6.31 8.04 4.31
N GLU A 27 6.25 9.35 4.13
CA GLU A 27 7.42 10.21 3.99
C GLU A 27 8.27 10.22 5.27
N ALA A 28 7.63 10.41 6.44
CA ALA A 28 8.33 10.36 7.73
C ALA A 28 8.98 8.99 8.01
N ILE A 29 8.32 7.88 7.65
CA ILE A 29 8.90 6.54 7.78
C ILE A 29 10.09 6.35 6.83
N ALA A 30 9.99 6.83 5.59
CA ALA A 30 11.08 6.74 4.63
C ALA A 30 12.30 7.56 5.08
N GLU A 31 12.07 8.76 5.60
CA GLU A 31 13.13 9.62 6.14
C GLU A 31 13.81 8.98 7.36
N ALA A 32 13.03 8.44 8.30
CA ALA A 32 13.58 7.71 9.45
C ALA A 32 14.40 6.49 9.02
N ALA A 33 13.94 5.74 8.01
CA ALA A 33 14.68 4.60 7.47
C ALA A 33 16.01 5.03 6.84
N GLU A 34 16.05 6.17 6.15
CA GLU A 34 17.28 6.73 5.59
C GLU A 34 18.25 7.18 6.69
N GLN A 35 17.76 7.87 7.72
CA GLN A 35 18.57 8.30 8.86
C GLN A 35 19.16 7.12 9.65
N LEU A 36 18.49 5.96 9.67
CA LEU A 36 19.02 4.73 10.25
C LEU A 36 20.15 4.07 9.41
N GLY A 37 20.45 4.62 8.23
CA GLY A 37 21.51 4.17 7.32
C GLY A 37 21.00 3.52 6.04
N GLY A 38 19.69 3.59 5.77
CA GLY A 38 19.07 3.22 4.50
C GLY A 38 19.48 1.85 3.99
N THR A 39 19.82 1.78 2.71
CA THR A 39 20.25 0.53 2.05
C THR A 39 21.47 -0.10 2.70
N ASN A 40 22.45 0.72 3.12
CA ASN A 40 23.68 0.20 3.71
C ASN A 40 23.42 -0.50 5.05
N ARG A 41 22.56 0.09 5.89
CA ARG A 41 22.14 -0.55 7.14
C ARG A 41 21.36 -1.85 6.87
N LEU A 42 20.49 -1.86 5.86
CA LEU A 42 19.71 -3.04 5.48
C LEU A 42 20.62 -4.20 5.02
N VAL A 43 21.65 -3.91 4.22
CA VAL A 43 22.64 -4.91 3.78
C VAL A 43 23.47 -5.41 4.97
N ALA A 44 23.91 -4.52 5.86
CA ALA A 44 24.64 -4.91 7.06
C ALA A 44 23.79 -5.83 7.96
N TRP A 45 22.54 -5.46 8.20
CA TRP A 45 21.59 -6.25 8.98
C TRP A 45 21.35 -7.64 8.39
N ALA A 46 21.15 -7.74 7.07
CA ALA A 46 20.95 -9.02 6.41
C ALA A 46 22.17 -9.95 6.56
N LYS A 47 23.39 -9.40 6.62
CA LYS A 47 24.64 -10.15 6.80
C LYS A 47 24.96 -10.49 8.25
N GLU A 48 24.34 -9.83 9.23
CA GLU A 48 24.61 -10.04 10.66
C GLU A 48 24.19 -11.44 11.14
N ASP A 49 23.11 -12.02 10.59
CA ASP A 49 22.58 -13.33 10.99
C ASP A 49 21.88 -14.01 9.79
N ALA A 50 22.07 -15.32 9.64
CA ALA A 50 21.36 -16.14 8.65
C ALA A 50 19.82 -16.03 8.75
N LYS A 51 19.28 -15.76 9.94
CA LYS A 51 17.84 -15.49 10.13
C LYS A 51 17.40 -14.18 9.48
N ASN A 52 18.25 -13.16 9.52
CA ASN A 52 17.97 -11.86 8.89
C ASN A 52 18.01 -12.00 7.36
N GLU A 53 19.00 -12.72 6.84
CA GLU A 53 19.07 -13.07 5.43
C GLU A 53 17.82 -13.84 4.97
N HIS A 54 17.40 -14.86 5.74
CA HIS A 54 16.17 -15.59 5.45
C HIS A 54 14.93 -14.68 5.46
N ALA A 55 14.82 -13.76 6.44
CA ALA A 55 13.73 -12.81 6.51
C ALA A 55 13.71 -11.84 5.31
N PHE A 56 14.88 -11.39 4.86
CA PHE A 56 15.00 -10.56 3.66
C PHE A 56 14.41 -11.28 2.43
N TRP A 57 14.84 -12.52 2.19
CA TRP A 57 14.40 -13.30 1.02
C TRP A 57 12.95 -13.78 1.10
N SER A 58 12.45 -14.14 2.28
CA SER A 58 11.11 -14.70 2.44
C SER A 58 10.02 -13.63 2.59
N SER A 59 10.34 -12.47 3.16
CA SER A 59 9.32 -11.52 3.64
C SER A 59 9.44 -10.13 3.02
N ILE A 60 10.62 -9.72 2.55
CA ILE A 60 10.84 -8.40 1.96
C ILE A 60 10.87 -8.52 0.44
N TYR A 61 11.78 -9.33 -0.10
CA TYR A 61 11.99 -9.47 -1.55
C TYR A 61 10.70 -9.85 -2.33
N PRO A 62 9.82 -10.75 -1.86
CA PRO A 62 8.61 -11.10 -2.59
C PRO A 62 7.61 -9.95 -2.74
N LYS A 63 7.63 -8.96 -1.83
CA LYS A 63 6.75 -7.78 -1.90
C LYS A 63 7.16 -6.79 -2.98
N LEU A 64 8.40 -6.90 -3.49
CA LEU A 64 8.89 -6.13 -4.63
C LEU A 64 8.46 -6.74 -5.96
N LEU A 65 8.08 -8.02 -5.95
CA LEU A 65 7.56 -8.68 -7.13
C LEU A 65 6.16 -8.14 -7.42
N PRO A 66 5.84 -7.84 -8.69
CA PRO A 66 4.48 -7.49 -9.06
C PRO A 66 3.56 -8.68 -8.79
N LEU A 67 2.76 -8.58 -7.73
CA LEU A 67 1.66 -9.51 -7.44
C LEU A 67 0.55 -9.28 -8.49
N GLN A 68 0.69 -9.90 -9.65
CA GLN A 68 -0.46 -10.12 -10.53
C GLN A 68 -1.32 -11.22 -9.89
N VAL A 69 -2.26 -10.82 -9.03
CA VAL A 69 -3.40 -11.67 -8.72
C VAL A 69 -4.30 -11.65 -9.95
N ALA A 70 -3.97 -12.48 -10.93
CA ALA A 70 -4.86 -12.75 -12.05
C ALA A 70 -5.77 -13.93 -11.70
N GLY A 71 -7.00 -13.93 -12.23
CA GLY A 71 -7.80 -15.14 -12.30
C GLY A 71 -7.09 -16.20 -13.15
N GLU A 72 -7.56 -17.45 -13.09
CA GLU A 72 -6.99 -18.57 -13.86
C GLU A 72 -6.78 -18.15 -15.34
N GLY A 73 -5.55 -18.29 -15.85
CA GLY A 73 -5.20 -17.90 -17.22
C GLY A 73 -5.00 -16.41 -17.49
N GLY A 74 -4.81 -15.55 -16.47
CA GLY A 74 -4.55 -14.12 -16.68
C GLY A 74 -5.82 -13.24 -16.74
N GLY A 75 -7.00 -13.83 -16.55
CA GLY A 75 -8.30 -13.18 -16.64
C GLY A 75 -8.74 -12.44 -15.38
N ALA A 76 -9.87 -11.72 -15.46
CA ALA A 76 -10.45 -11.01 -14.32
C ALA A 76 -10.86 -11.96 -13.19
N ILE A 77 -10.67 -11.54 -11.93
CA ILE A 77 -11.06 -12.31 -10.75
C ILE A 77 -12.59 -12.40 -10.69
N SER A 78 -13.15 -13.61 -10.79
CA SER A 78 -14.56 -13.89 -10.57
C SER A 78 -14.83 -14.13 -9.08
N VAL A 79 -15.63 -13.24 -8.47
CA VAL A 79 -16.10 -13.40 -7.09
C VAL A 79 -17.54 -13.92 -7.11
N THR A 80 -17.74 -15.19 -6.79
CA THR A 80 -19.07 -15.77 -6.60
C THR A 80 -19.50 -15.61 -5.14
N ILE A 81 -20.49 -14.77 -4.89
CA ILE A 81 -21.08 -14.59 -3.56
C ILE A 81 -22.25 -15.57 -3.41
N ASN A 82 -22.04 -16.65 -2.66
CA ASN A 82 -23.13 -17.54 -2.26
C ASN A 82 -23.82 -16.95 -1.03
N LYS A 83 -25.05 -16.47 -1.21
CA LYS A 83 -25.92 -16.09 -0.10
C LYS A 83 -26.42 -17.38 0.58
N PRO A 84 -26.12 -17.64 1.87
CA PRO A 84 -26.80 -18.71 2.59
C PRO A 84 -28.30 -18.38 2.68
N GLY A 85 -29.12 -19.41 2.48
CA GLY A 85 -30.57 -19.34 2.30
C GLY A 85 -31.34 -18.54 3.35
N ALA A 86 -32.52 -18.08 2.93
CA ALA A 86 -33.51 -17.33 3.69
C ALA A 86 -34.00 -18.08 4.94
#